data_AF-A0AAV3RHM1-F1
#
_entry.id   AF-A0AAV3RHM1-F1
#
_cell.length_a   1.000
_cell.length_b   1.000
_cell.length_c   1.000
_cell.angle_alpha   90.00
_cell.angle_beta   90.00
_cell.angle_gamma   90.00
#
_symmetry.space_group_name_H-M   'P 1'
#
loop_
_entity.id
_entity.type
_entity.pdbx_description
1 polymer ?
#
loop_
_entity_poly.entity_id
_entity_poly.type
_entity_poly.pdbx_seq_one_letter_code
_entity_poly.pdbx_strand_id
1 'polypeptide(L)'
;MRPNKEPKRTKPTQSPTRTRPVSPSGSRHRTKLPPPPASLLSGEFVTEEFSRVDNPRSFPYNVKQQCWEKAEKIKGRDPDRWRRDHLGNIVFRKLVGCPGCLCHDYDHILPYSKGGKSTLDNCQVLQATVNRSKGNRTELTKAELIEKSSYCRVSGRDMDMLELSAFGNVRRGQDSGGCNIQ
;
A
#
# COMPACT_ATOMS: atom_id res chain seq x y z
N MET A 1 63.95 15.95 16.99
CA MET A 1 63.78 16.71 15.73
C MET A 1 62.46 16.34 15.08
N ARG A 2 61.73 17.35 14.63
CA ARG A 2 60.52 17.37 13.77
C ARG A 2 59.16 17.04 14.41
N PRO A 3 58.11 17.79 13.99
CA PRO A 3 57.03 18.20 14.89
C PRO A 3 55.65 17.68 14.49
N ASN A 4 54.75 17.83 15.46
CA ASN A 4 53.30 17.67 15.42
C ASN A 4 52.67 18.41 14.22
N LYS A 5 51.74 17.77 13.50
CA LYS A 5 50.87 18.42 12.50
C LYS A 5 49.41 18.16 12.84
N GLU A 6 48.78 19.17 13.42
CA GLU A 6 47.32 19.32 13.44
C GLU A 6 46.79 19.54 12.01
N PRO A 7 45.64 18.95 11.65
CA PRO A 7 44.93 19.32 10.43
C PRO A 7 44.13 20.62 10.62
N LYS A 8 44.39 21.58 9.74
CA LYS A 8 43.73 22.89 9.68
C LYS A 8 42.25 22.76 9.27
N ARG A 9 41.41 23.42 10.07
CA ARG A 9 39.98 23.71 9.86
C ARG A 9 39.79 24.68 8.69
N THR A 10 39.12 24.24 7.62
CA THR A 10 38.63 25.12 6.53
C THR A 10 37.12 25.23 6.55
N LYS A 11 36.65 26.46 6.31
CA LYS A 11 35.29 26.99 6.55
C LYS A 11 34.27 26.53 5.47
N PRO A 12 32.96 26.56 5.78
CA PRO A 12 31.92 26.07 4.89
C PRO A 12 31.62 27.02 3.72
N THR A 13 31.43 26.44 2.54
CA THR A 13 31.06 27.11 1.29
C THR A 13 29.59 27.52 1.33
N GLN A 14 29.33 28.81 1.14
CA GLN A 14 28.00 29.41 1.11
C GLN A 14 27.29 29.12 -0.22
N SER A 15 26.00 28.80 -0.15
CA SER A 15 25.12 28.60 -1.30
C SER A 15 24.72 29.94 -1.93
N PRO A 16 24.69 30.07 -3.27
CA PRO A 16 24.18 31.29 -3.91
C PRO A 16 22.65 31.31 -3.92
N THR A 17 22.09 32.32 -3.26
CA THR A 17 20.70 32.80 -3.40
C THR A 17 20.40 33.22 -4.83
N ARG A 18 19.36 32.65 -5.44
CA ARG A 18 18.80 33.11 -6.72
C ARG A 18 17.33 33.48 -6.57
N THR A 19 17.14 34.80 -6.62
CA THR A 19 15.97 35.62 -6.93
C THR A 19 14.69 34.94 -7.43
N ARG A 20 13.60 35.27 -6.72
CA ARG A 20 12.18 35.04 -7.04
C ARG A 20 11.66 36.14 -7.98
N PRO A 21 11.07 35.83 -9.14
CA PRO A 21 10.36 36.82 -9.94
C PRO A 21 8.93 37.03 -9.42
N VAL A 22 8.53 38.30 -9.40
CA VAL A 22 7.21 38.83 -9.07
C VAL A 22 6.25 38.63 -10.26
N SER A 23 4.97 38.43 -9.92
CA SER A 23 3.81 38.14 -10.78
C SER A 23 3.52 39.19 -11.87
N PRO A 24 2.60 38.86 -12.79
CA PRO A 24 1.52 39.80 -13.09
C PRO A 24 0.13 39.22 -12.74
N SER A 25 -0.63 40.09 -12.09
CA SER A 25 -2.06 39.98 -11.80
C SER A 25 -2.88 39.77 -13.08
N GLY A 26 -3.70 38.72 -13.09
CA GLY A 26 -4.72 38.48 -14.11
C GLY A 26 -6.08 38.35 -13.43
N SER A 27 -6.77 39.48 -13.26
CA SER A 27 -8.17 39.54 -12.83
C SER A 27 -9.06 38.86 -13.87
N ARG A 28 -9.76 37.79 -13.48
CA ARG A 28 -10.93 37.29 -14.20
C ARG A 28 -12.13 37.35 -13.28
N HIS A 29 -12.89 38.43 -13.41
CA HIS A 29 -14.25 38.52 -12.91
C HIS A 29 -15.09 37.41 -13.53
N ARG A 30 -15.48 36.41 -12.73
CA ARG A 30 -16.55 35.47 -13.09
C ARG A 30 -17.81 35.93 -12.37
N THR A 31 -18.74 36.45 -13.13
CA THR A 31 -20.08 36.87 -12.70
C THR A 31 -20.80 35.70 -12.02
N LYS A 32 -21.28 35.93 -10.79
CA LYS A 32 -22.16 35.03 -10.07
C LYS A 32 -23.57 35.19 -10.65
N LEU A 33 -24.08 34.15 -11.30
CA LEU A 33 -25.50 33.98 -11.60
C LEU A 33 -26.13 33.13 -10.48
N PRO A 34 -27.32 33.47 -9.97
CA PRO A 34 -28.02 32.67 -8.97
C PRO A 34 -28.60 31.38 -9.60
N PRO A 35 -28.75 30.29 -8.82
CA PRO A 35 -29.40 29.08 -9.32
C PRO A 35 -30.92 29.31 -9.48
N PRO A 36 -31.56 28.68 -10.49
CA PRO A 36 -33.02 28.71 -10.64
C PRO A 36 -33.71 27.87 -9.54
N PRO A 37 -35.00 28.15 -9.23
CA PRO A 37 -35.73 27.46 -8.18
C PRO A 37 -36.07 26.02 -8.57
N ALA A 38 -36.10 25.13 -7.56
CA ALA A 38 -36.43 23.73 -7.71
C ALA A 38 -37.91 23.55 -8.07
N SER A 39 -38.17 23.09 -9.29
CA SER A 39 -39.49 22.60 -9.70
C SER A 39 -39.67 21.15 -9.25
N LEU A 40 -40.61 20.94 -8.33
CA LEU A 40 -41.16 19.63 -7.99
C LEU A 40 -41.80 19.02 -9.24
N LEU A 41 -41.19 17.96 -9.78
CA LEU A 41 -41.82 17.08 -10.75
C LEU A 41 -41.97 15.69 -10.15
N SER A 42 -43.24 15.31 -10.11
CA SER A 42 -43.83 14.05 -9.69
C SER A 42 -43.09 12.84 -10.25
N GLY A 43 -42.96 11.83 -9.40
CA GLY A 43 -42.28 10.59 -9.73
C GLY A 43 -42.95 9.83 -10.87
N GLU A 44 -42.14 9.50 -11.87
CA GLU A 44 -42.19 8.23 -12.57
C GLU A 44 -40.82 7.58 -12.35
N PHE A 45 -40.80 6.53 -11.52
CA PHE A 45 -39.62 5.69 -11.32
C PHE A 45 -39.45 4.85 -12.58
N VAL A 46 -38.71 5.39 -13.55
CA VAL A 46 -38.21 4.59 -14.67
C VAL A 46 -37.16 3.66 -14.09
N THR A 47 -37.50 2.38 -13.95
CA THR A 47 -36.55 1.27 -13.82
C THR A 47 -35.74 1.18 -15.12
N GLU A 48 -34.79 2.10 -15.29
CA GLU A 48 -33.73 1.96 -16.28
C GLU A 48 -32.79 0.85 -15.81
N GLU A 49 -32.68 -0.19 -16.62
CA GLU A 49 -31.75 -1.30 -16.47
C GLU A 49 -30.30 -0.83 -16.32
N PHE A 50 -29.81 -0.70 -15.09
CA PHE A 50 -28.38 -0.66 -14.82
C PHE A 50 -27.76 -2.06 -14.91
N SER A 51 -27.81 -2.65 -16.09
CA SER A 51 -26.91 -3.75 -16.45
C SER A 51 -25.67 -3.13 -17.10
N ARG A 52 -24.47 -3.38 -16.53
CA ARG A 52 -23.13 -3.45 -17.20
C ARG A 52 -21.91 -2.89 -16.44
N VAL A 53 -21.84 -2.99 -15.10
CA VAL A 53 -20.51 -3.07 -14.45
C VAL A 53 -20.52 -4.05 -13.26
N ASP A 54 -21.03 -5.27 -13.46
CA ASP A 54 -21.09 -6.29 -12.40
C ASP A 54 -19.71 -6.83 -11.96
N ASN A 55 -18.61 -6.29 -12.51
CA ASN A 55 -17.25 -6.73 -12.18
C ASN A 55 -16.26 -5.55 -12.24
N PRO A 56 -16.24 -4.65 -11.23
CA PRO A 56 -15.24 -3.60 -11.16
C PRO A 56 -13.82 -4.19 -11.08
N ARG A 57 -12.83 -3.51 -11.68
CA ARG A 57 -11.43 -3.95 -11.62
C ARG A 57 -10.89 -4.00 -10.19
N SER A 58 -11.31 -3.10 -9.31
CA SER A 58 -10.87 -3.12 -7.91
C SER A 58 -11.66 -4.14 -7.11
N PHE A 59 -10.97 -4.91 -6.27
CA PHE A 59 -11.64 -5.76 -5.29
C PHE A 59 -12.51 -4.94 -4.32
N PRO A 60 -13.76 -5.37 -4.07
CA PRO A 60 -14.60 -4.75 -3.04
C PRO A 60 -14.01 -5.00 -1.65
N TYR A 61 -14.42 -4.18 -0.68
CA TYR A 61 -13.82 -4.19 0.67
C TYR A 61 -13.92 -5.54 1.38
N ASN A 62 -15.09 -6.19 1.31
CA ASN A 62 -15.30 -7.52 1.89
C ASN A 62 -14.34 -8.57 1.30
N VAL A 63 -14.11 -8.54 -0.01
CA VAL A 63 -13.15 -9.44 -0.68
C VAL A 63 -11.73 -9.14 -0.23
N LYS A 64 -11.34 -7.87 -0.10
CA LYS A 64 -10.01 -7.50 0.43
C LYS A 64 -9.81 -8.01 1.87
N GLN A 65 -10.83 -7.91 2.71
CA GLN A 65 -10.80 -8.43 4.08
C GLN A 65 -10.60 -9.95 4.10
N GLN A 66 -11.42 -10.70 3.37
CA GLN A 66 -11.32 -12.16 3.27
C GLN A 66 -10.00 -12.60 2.62
N CYS A 67 -9.50 -11.84 1.65
CA CYS A 67 -8.23 -12.08 0.98
C CYS A 67 -7.04 -11.89 1.94
N TRP A 68 -7.12 -10.92 2.85
CA TRP A 68 -6.14 -10.78 3.95
C TRP A 68 -6.23 -11.94 4.94
N GLU A 69 -7.44 -12.38 5.29
CA GLU A 69 -7.65 -13.50 6.19
C GLU A 69 -7.12 -14.83 5.63
N LYS A 70 -7.24 -15.02 4.31
CA LYS A 70 -6.69 -16.15 3.53
C LYS A 70 -5.16 -16.18 3.51
N ALA A 71 -4.49 -15.03 3.62
CA ALA A 71 -3.04 -14.95 3.58
C ALA A 71 -2.38 -15.66 4.78
N GLU A 72 -1.15 -16.14 4.60
CA GLU A 72 -0.46 -16.92 5.63
C GLU A 72 -0.18 -16.06 6.89
N LYS A 73 -0.45 -16.62 8.07
CA LYS A 73 -0.23 -15.97 9.37
C LYS A 73 1.23 -16.09 9.79
N ILE A 74 1.75 -15.06 10.46
CA ILE A 74 3.09 -15.09 11.07
C ILE A 74 2.96 -15.55 12.52
N LYS A 75 3.64 -16.64 12.89
CA LYS A 75 3.66 -17.15 14.27
C LYS A 75 4.14 -16.07 15.26
N GLY A 76 3.49 -15.96 16.41
CA GLY A 76 3.78 -14.96 17.45
C GLY A 76 3.39 -13.53 17.10
N ARG A 77 2.73 -13.28 15.96
CA ARG A 77 2.30 -11.94 15.51
C ARG A 77 0.79 -11.86 15.37
N ASP A 78 0.26 -10.66 15.57
CA ASP A 78 -1.17 -10.38 15.36
C ASP A 78 -1.55 -10.58 13.87
N PRO A 79 -2.41 -11.57 13.55
CA PRO A 79 -2.81 -11.86 12.17
C PRO A 79 -3.67 -10.76 11.53
N ASP A 80 -4.21 -9.82 12.31
CA ASP A 80 -4.94 -8.67 11.77
C ASP A 80 -3.97 -7.61 11.23
N ARG A 81 -2.72 -7.63 11.68
CA ARG A 81 -1.67 -6.63 11.38
C ARG A 81 -0.59 -7.16 10.45
N TRP A 82 -0.22 -8.43 10.61
CA TRP A 82 0.90 -9.05 9.92
C TRP A 82 0.47 -10.29 9.15
N ARG A 83 0.95 -10.42 7.92
CA ARG A 83 0.78 -11.60 7.08
C ARG A 83 2.04 -11.88 6.27
N ARG A 84 2.13 -13.09 5.74
CA ARG A 84 2.98 -13.39 4.59
C ARG A 84 2.16 -13.37 3.33
N ASP A 85 2.70 -12.72 2.31
CA ASP A 85 2.14 -12.76 0.96
C ASP A 85 2.28 -14.16 0.33
N HIS A 86 1.76 -14.36 -0.88
CA HIS A 86 1.83 -15.67 -1.58
C HIS A 86 3.26 -16.19 -1.82
N LEU A 87 4.26 -15.31 -1.77
CA LEU A 87 5.67 -15.64 -1.97
C LEU A 87 6.45 -15.81 -0.65
N GLY A 88 5.80 -15.57 0.49
CA GLY A 88 6.40 -15.68 1.83
C GLY A 88 6.95 -14.36 2.38
N ASN A 89 6.83 -13.25 1.63
CA ASN A 89 7.29 -11.93 2.06
C ASN A 89 6.41 -11.42 3.20
N ILE A 90 7.04 -10.83 4.23
CA ILE A 90 6.33 -10.21 5.34
C ILE A 90 5.69 -8.91 4.85
N VAL A 91 4.39 -8.75 5.09
CA VAL A 91 3.64 -7.54 4.75
C VAL A 91 2.86 -7.03 5.95
N PHE A 92 2.68 -5.71 6.00
CA PHE A 92 2.03 -5.02 7.11
C PHE A 92 0.71 -4.38 6.67
N ARG A 93 -0.37 -4.62 7.43
CA ARG A 93 -1.75 -4.28 7.04
C ARG A 93 -1.95 -2.82 6.68
N LYS A 94 -1.25 -1.91 7.36
CA LYS A 94 -1.39 -0.45 7.16
C LYS A 94 -0.66 0.06 5.91
N LEU A 95 0.25 -0.72 5.33
CA LEU A 95 1.07 -0.32 4.21
C LEU A 95 0.51 -0.90 2.90
N VAL A 96 -0.47 -0.19 2.32
CA VAL A 96 -1.11 -0.58 1.05
C VAL A 96 -0.66 0.35 -0.07
N GLY A 97 -0.29 -0.18 -1.23
CA GLY A 97 -0.03 0.61 -2.44
C GLY A 97 1.28 1.43 -2.45
N CYS A 98 2.11 1.34 -1.41
CA CYS A 98 3.41 2.01 -1.35
C CYS A 98 4.56 1.15 -1.92
N PRO A 99 5.70 1.75 -2.33
CA PRO A 99 6.84 1.00 -2.90
C PRO A 99 7.77 0.34 -1.86
N GLY A 100 7.39 0.28 -0.59
CA GLY A 100 8.23 -0.30 0.47
C GLY A 100 8.19 -1.83 0.50
N CYS A 101 9.21 -2.45 1.08
CA CYS A 101 9.32 -3.91 1.21
C CYS A 101 8.28 -4.56 2.13
N LEU A 102 7.59 -3.80 2.98
CA LEU A 102 6.47 -4.29 3.79
C LEU A 102 5.11 -3.90 3.21
N CYS A 103 5.11 -3.15 2.10
CA CYS A 103 3.90 -2.71 1.44
C CYS A 103 3.32 -3.83 0.59
N HIS A 104 1.99 -3.91 0.55
CA HIS A 104 1.28 -4.89 -0.25
C HIS A 104 0.20 -4.25 -1.10
N ASP A 105 -0.24 -5.00 -2.10
CA ASP A 105 -1.46 -4.77 -2.85
C ASP A 105 -2.34 -6.02 -2.77
N TYR A 106 -3.61 -5.83 -3.13
CA TYR A 106 -4.52 -6.93 -3.45
C TYR A 106 -4.43 -7.19 -4.95
N ASP A 107 -3.72 -8.25 -5.31
CA ASP A 107 -3.42 -8.63 -6.68
C ASP A 107 -4.42 -9.66 -7.22
N HIS A 108 -4.66 -9.60 -8.52
CA HIS A 108 -5.39 -10.63 -9.24
C HIS A 108 -4.43 -11.76 -9.64
N ILE A 109 -4.74 -13.00 -9.26
CA ILE A 109 -3.96 -14.17 -9.67
C ILE A 109 -3.94 -14.24 -11.21
N LEU A 110 -5.13 -14.28 -11.83
CA LEU A 110 -5.36 -14.01 -13.25
C LEU A 110 -5.65 -12.51 -13.44
N PRO A 111 -4.83 -11.75 -14.18
CA PRO A 111 -5.02 -10.31 -14.36
C PRO A 111 -6.40 -9.96 -14.91
N TYR A 112 -6.96 -8.84 -14.44
CA TYR A 112 -8.25 -8.34 -14.91
C TYR A 112 -8.32 -8.18 -16.44
N SER A 113 -7.23 -7.69 -17.06
CA SER A 113 -7.13 -7.54 -18.52
C SER A 113 -7.17 -8.85 -19.31
N LYS A 114 -7.02 -9.99 -18.62
CA LYS A 114 -7.11 -11.35 -19.18
C LYS A 114 -8.40 -12.07 -18.75
N GLY A 115 -9.42 -11.32 -18.32
CA GLY A 115 -10.71 -11.86 -17.90
C GLY A 115 -10.81 -12.24 -16.42
N GLY A 116 -9.78 -11.94 -15.62
CA GLY A 116 -9.80 -12.17 -14.17
C GLY A 116 -10.86 -11.35 -13.45
N LYS A 117 -11.78 -12.00 -12.76
CA LYS A 117 -12.82 -11.32 -11.97
C LYS A 117 -12.27 -10.85 -10.62
N SER A 118 -12.89 -9.83 -10.04
CA SER A 118 -12.52 -9.30 -8.72
C SER A 118 -13.17 -10.07 -7.57
N THR A 119 -13.04 -11.40 -7.60
CA THR A 119 -13.59 -12.34 -6.60
C THR A 119 -12.51 -12.82 -5.62
N LEU A 120 -12.93 -13.42 -4.50
CA LEU A 120 -12.00 -13.93 -3.48
C LEU A 120 -11.02 -14.97 -4.03
N ASP A 121 -11.49 -15.87 -4.90
CA ASP A 121 -10.65 -16.93 -5.48
C ASP A 121 -9.52 -16.37 -6.32
N ASN A 122 -9.76 -15.24 -6.98
CA ASN A 122 -8.77 -14.56 -7.80
C ASN A 122 -7.96 -13.51 -7.03
N CYS A 123 -8.25 -13.26 -5.76
CA CYS A 123 -7.51 -12.31 -4.93
C CYS A 123 -6.33 -12.98 -4.22
N GLN A 124 -5.17 -12.33 -4.24
CA GLN A 124 -4.05 -12.66 -3.36
C GLN A 124 -3.43 -11.39 -2.78
N VAL A 125 -2.93 -11.48 -1.55
CA VAL A 125 -2.03 -10.46 -1.01
C VAL A 125 -0.66 -10.67 -1.65
N LEU A 126 -0.09 -9.61 -2.23
CA LEU A 126 1.21 -9.65 -2.89
C LEU A 126 1.99 -8.38 -2.55
N GLN A 127 3.29 -8.49 -2.27
CA GLN A 127 4.13 -7.32 -2.07
C GLN A 127 4.01 -6.34 -3.26
N ALA A 128 3.84 -5.05 -2.98
CA ALA A 128 3.46 -4.07 -4.00
C ALA A 128 4.52 -3.92 -5.10
N THR A 129 5.80 -4.04 -4.78
CA THR A 129 6.91 -4.01 -5.76
C THR A 129 6.88 -5.23 -6.68
N VAL A 130 6.58 -6.42 -6.14
CA VAL A 130 6.37 -7.64 -6.93
C VAL A 130 5.13 -7.49 -7.81
N ASN A 131 4.02 -6.99 -7.27
CA ASN A 131 2.79 -6.77 -8.04
C ASN A 131 3.02 -5.86 -9.26
N ARG A 132 3.67 -4.71 -9.06
CA ARG A 132 4.08 -3.80 -10.14
C ARG A 132 4.98 -4.47 -11.16
N SER A 133 5.91 -5.30 -10.68
CA SER A 133 6.82 -6.06 -11.53
C SER A 133 6.12 -7.22 -12.25
N LYS A 134 5.05 -7.80 -11.71
CA LYS A 134 4.24 -8.83 -12.36
C LYS A 134 3.42 -8.21 -13.50
N GLY A 135 2.68 -7.15 -13.21
CA GLY A 135 1.78 -6.51 -14.18
C GLY A 135 0.69 -7.47 -14.66
N ASN A 136 0.48 -7.58 -15.97
CA ASN A 136 -0.49 -8.50 -16.59
C ASN A 136 0.12 -9.81 -17.09
N ARG A 137 1.38 -10.09 -16.74
CA ARG A 137 2.09 -11.32 -17.13
C ARG A 137 1.59 -12.50 -16.30
N THR A 138 1.37 -13.63 -16.98
CA THR A 138 0.85 -14.87 -16.37
C THR A 138 1.86 -16.02 -16.46
N GLU A 139 2.88 -15.84 -17.31
CA GLU A 139 3.95 -16.79 -17.61
C GLU A 139 5.12 -16.73 -16.62
N LEU A 140 5.09 -15.82 -15.64
CA LEU A 140 6.13 -15.71 -14.62
C LEU A 140 6.02 -16.85 -13.60
N THR A 141 7.12 -17.54 -13.40
CA THR A 141 7.26 -18.56 -12.37
C THR A 141 7.32 -17.94 -10.97
N LYS A 142 7.01 -18.74 -9.95
CA LYS A 142 7.14 -18.33 -8.55
C LYS A 142 8.57 -17.89 -8.21
N ALA A 143 9.58 -18.56 -8.77
CA ALA A 143 10.99 -18.23 -8.54
C ALA A 143 11.35 -16.83 -9.08
N GLU A 144 10.93 -16.50 -10.30
CA GLU A 144 11.15 -15.17 -10.89
C GLU A 144 10.42 -14.06 -10.13
N LEU A 145 9.26 -14.36 -9.54
CA LEU A 145 8.54 -13.40 -8.70
C LEU A 145 9.24 -13.21 -7.34
N ILE A 146 9.82 -14.27 -6.76
CA ILE A 146 10.63 -14.18 -5.55
C ILE A 146 11.87 -13.32 -5.80
N GLU A 147 12.55 -13.48 -6.93
CA GLU A 147 13.71 -12.66 -7.30
C GLU A 147 13.36 -11.16 -7.39
N LYS A 148 12.14 -10.84 -7.84
CA LYS A 148 11.62 -9.47 -7.91
C LYS A 148 11.15 -8.92 -6.55
N SER A 149 11.16 -9.74 -5.50
CA SER A 149 10.74 -9.32 -4.17
C SER A 149 11.75 -8.38 -3.53
N SER A 150 11.26 -7.31 -2.92
CA SER A 150 12.06 -6.40 -2.11
C SER A 150 12.25 -7.01 -0.74
N TYR A 151 13.45 -7.51 -0.46
CA TYR A 151 13.75 -8.11 0.83
C TYR A 151 14.09 -7.07 1.89
N CYS A 152 13.45 -7.17 3.05
CA CYS A 152 13.82 -6.45 4.26
C CYS A 152 13.96 -7.42 5.42
N ARG A 153 15.12 -7.40 6.07
CA ARG A 153 15.32 -8.15 7.30
C ARG A 153 14.68 -7.37 8.44
N VAL A 154 13.53 -7.83 8.91
CA VAL A 154 12.77 -7.19 9.99
C VAL A 154 12.82 -8.10 11.21
N SER A 155 13.49 -7.65 12.27
CA SER A 155 13.52 -8.38 13.53
C SER A 155 12.20 -8.25 14.28
N GLY A 156 12.02 -9.06 15.33
CA GLY A 156 10.82 -8.94 16.16
C GLY A 156 10.65 -7.55 16.80
N ARG A 157 11.77 -6.89 17.15
CA ARG A 157 11.76 -5.54 17.70
C ARG A 157 11.35 -4.49 16.65
N ASP A 158 11.79 -4.66 15.41
CA ASP A 158 11.42 -3.75 14.31
C ASP A 158 9.92 -3.83 14.01
N MET A 159 9.37 -5.05 14.03
CA MET A 159 7.92 -5.26 13.90
C MET A 159 7.16 -4.57 15.04
N ASP A 160 7.66 -4.65 16.28
CA ASP A 160 7.04 -3.98 17.43
C ASP A 160 7.02 -2.46 17.27
N MET A 161 8.13 -1.87 16.83
CA MET A 161 8.22 -0.43 16.59
C MET A 161 7.25 0.02 15.49
N LEU A 162 7.08 -0.77 14.43
CA LEU A 162 6.11 -0.50 13.36
C LEU A 162 4.67 -0.60 13.86
N GLU A 163 4.36 -1.61 14.68
CA GLU A 163 3.05 -1.75 15.30
C GLU A 163 2.74 -0.58 16.24
N LEU A 164 3.67 -0.23 17.12
CA LEU A 164 3.51 0.88 18.05
C LEU A 164 3.30 2.20 17.29
N SER A 165 4.07 2.44 16.23
CA SER A 165 3.95 3.66 15.42
C SER A 165 2.62 3.73 14.65
N ALA A 166 2.09 2.60 14.18
CA ALA A 166 0.91 2.57 13.33
C ALA A 166 -0.42 2.40 14.10
N PHE A 167 -0.37 1.80 15.30
CA PHE A 167 -1.55 1.44 16.09
C PHE A 167 -1.51 1.93 17.54
N GLY A 168 -0.38 2.47 18.02
CA GLY A 168 -0.23 2.92 19.41
C GLY A 168 -0.02 1.80 20.42
N ASN A 169 0.05 0.54 20.00
CA ASN A 169 0.33 -0.61 20.85
C ASN A 169 0.89 -1.80 20.05
N VAL A 170 1.37 -2.81 20.76
CA VAL A 170 1.87 -4.07 20.19
C VAL A 170 0.92 -5.21 20.58
N ARG A 171 0.53 -6.07 19.64
CA ARG A 171 -0.30 -7.25 19.90
C ARG A 171 0.44 -8.52 19.47
N ARG A 172 0.37 -9.55 20.30
CA ARG A 172 0.89 -10.88 19.97
C ARG A 172 -0.24 -11.76 19.46
N GLY A 173 0.09 -12.63 18.51
CA GLY A 173 -0.82 -13.69 18.11
C GLY A 173 -1.00 -14.68 19.27
N GLN A 174 -2.11 -15.42 19.29
CA GLN A 174 -2.23 -16.54 20.22
C GLN A 174 -1.13 -17.55 19.91
N ASP A 175 -0.20 -17.73 20.84
CA ASP A 175 0.83 -18.76 20.74
C ASP A 175 0.16 -20.11 20.95
N SER A 176 -0.07 -20.84 19.86
CA SER A 176 -0.44 -22.25 19.92
C SER A 176 0.77 -23.06 20.38
N GLY A 177 1.07 -23.07 21.68
CA GLY A 177 2.07 -23.96 22.28
C GLY A 177 2.90 -23.33 23.39
N GLY A 178 2.42 -23.50 24.62
CA GLY A 178 3.20 -23.25 25.82
C GLY A 178 4.44 -24.13 25.92
N CYS A 179 5.51 -23.56 26.45
CA CYS A 179 6.57 -24.31 27.11
C CYS A 179 6.60 -23.83 28.56
N ASN A 180 5.83 -24.48 29.42
CA ASN A 180 6.07 -24.41 30.86
C ASN A 180 7.27 -25.31 31.13
N ILE A 181 8.42 -24.69 31.36
CA ILE A 181 9.57 -25.38 31.92
C ILE A 181 9.25 -25.53 33.41
N GLN A 182 9.02 -26.76 33.86
CA GLN A 182 9.00 -27.16 35.26
C GLN A 182 10.43 -27.36 35.77
#